data_AF-A0A2V9G228-F1
#
_entry.id   AF-A0A2V9G228-F1
#
_cell.length_a   1.000
_cell.length_b   1.000
_cell.length_c   1.000
_cell.angle_alpha   90.00
_cell.angle_beta   90.00
_cell.angle_gamma   90.00
#
_symmetry.space_group_name_H-M   'P 1'
#
loop_
_entity.id
_entity.type
_entity.pdbx_description
1 polymer ?
#
loop_
_entity_poly.entity_id
_entity_poly.type
_entity_poly.pdbx_seq_one_letter_code
_entity_poly.pdbx_strand_id
1 'polypeptide(L)'
;LNCGFEDCTQLLELLDRHGLDWPRVFKEFDQKRKINTDAIADLAIENFAEMRDRVADPRFLFRKQVELALEARHPRQFVPKYAMVTFHRIPYSVALARGAIQDRILSEICDHIGRIEDLDWAKAGRLITTQLTPLEQEQ
;
A
#
# COMPACT_ATOMS: atom_id res chain seq x y z
N LEU A 1 11.63 3.90 11.89
CA LEU A 1 11.75 5.35 12.18
C LEU A 1 10.48 6.10 11.77
N ASN A 2 10.12 6.14 10.48
CA ASN A 2 8.97 6.91 9.97
C ASN A 2 7.65 6.65 10.73
N CYS A 3 7.26 5.38 10.93
CA CYS A 3 6.07 5.03 11.72
C CYS A 3 6.09 5.62 13.14
N GLY A 4 7.27 5.65 13.80
CA GLY A 4 7.40 6.21 15.14
C GLY A 4 7.23 7.73 15.18
N PHE A 5 7.62 8.45 14.12
CA PHE A 5 7.33 9.89 14.02
C PHE A 5 5.87 10.18 13.67
N GLU A 6 5.24 9.31 12.90
CA GLU A 6 3.79 9.36 12.68
C GLU A 6 3.03 9.13 14.00
N ASP A 7 3.48 8.21 14.84
CA ASP A 7 2.95 7.98 16.20
C ASP A 7 3.06 9.25 17.06
N CYS A 8 4.23 9.91 17.09
CA CYS A 8 4.38 11.17 17.81
C CYS A 8 3.40 12.26 17.32
N THR A 9 3.21 12.37 16.00
CA THR A 9 2.28 13.35 15.41
C THR A 9 0.84 13.06 15.84
N GLN A 10 0.41 11.79 15.77
CA GLN A 10 -0.93 11.38 16.16
C GLN A 10 -1.20 11.54 17.66
N LEU A 11 -0.19 11.31 18.50
CA LEU A 11 -0.32 11.54 19.94
C LEU A 11 -0.50 13.03 20.25
N LEU A 12 0.28 13.91 19.60
CA LEU A 12 0.17 15.36 19.76
C LEU A 12 -1.22 15.87 19.31
N GLU A 13 -1.72 15.42 18.16
CA GLU A 13 -3.08 15.77 17.69
C GLU A 13 -4.18 15.37 18.69
N LEU A 14 -4.02 14.23 19.37
CA LEU A 14 -4.97 13.79 20.39
C LEU A 14 -4.87 14.61 21.68
N LEU A 15 -3.65 15.02 22.07
CA LEU A 15 -3.43 15.92 23.20
C LEU A 15 -4.02 17.31 22.93
N ASP A 16 -3.88 17.83 21.72
CA ASP A 16 -4.49 19.10 21.32
C ASP A 16 -6.03 19.05 21.39
N ARG A 17 -6.62 17.89 21.06
CA ARG A 17 -8.07 17.69 21.05
C ARG A 17 -8.67 17.43 22.44
N HIS A 18 -8.01 16.60 23.25
CA HIS A 18 -8.56 16.07 24.51
C HIS A 18 -7.85 16.59 25.76
N GLY A 19 -6.77 17.36 25.61
CA GLY A 19 -5.93 17.77 26.73
C GLY A 19 -5.26 16.57 27.41
N LEU A 20 -5.09 16.66 28.73
CA LEU A 20 -4.45 15.62 29.54
C LEU A 20 -5.41 14.52 30.04
N ASP A 21 -6.54 14.29 29.35
CA ASP A 21 -7.41 13.13 29.60
C ASP A 21 -6.73 11.85 29.07
N TRP A 22 -5.71 11.40 29.79
CA TRP A 22 -4.86 10.27 29.41
C TRP A 22 -5.64 8.99 29.11
N PRO A 23 -6.66 8.58 29.92
CA PRO A 23 -7.47 7.42 29.58
C PRO A 23 -8.11 7.52 28.19
N ARG A 24 -8.63 8.69 27.83
CA ARG A 24 -9.24 8.91 26.50
C ARG A 24 -8.21 8.98 25.39
N VAL A 25 -7.11 9.72 25.60
CA VAL A 25 -6.01 9.85 24.63
C VAL A 25 -5.43 8.48 24.30
N PHE A 26 -5.06 7.69 25.32
CA PHE A 26 -4.47 6.38 25.07
C PHE A 26 -5.43 5.40 24.41
N LYS A 27 -6.72 5.44 24.78
CA LYS A 27 -7.73 4.59 24.13
C LYS A 27 -7.87 4.91 22.64
N GLU A 28 -7.97 6.19 22.27
CA GLU A 28 -8.10 6.58 20.85
C GLU A 28 -6.79 6.36 20.09
N PHE A 29 -5.65 6.61 20.73
CA PHE A 29 -4.32 6.37 20.15
C PHE A 29 -4.11 4.88 19.82
N ASP A 30 -4.37 3.99 20.78
CA ASP A 30 -4.24 2.53 20.58
C ASP A 30 -5.16 2.06 19.44
N GLN A 31 -6.43 2.47 19.46
CA GLN A 31 -7.40 2.10 18.42
C GLN A 31 -6.96 2.54 17.01
N LYS A 32 -6.36 3.73 16.86
CA LYS A 32 -5.91 4.25 15.57
C LYS A 32 -4.57 3.69 15.13
N ARG A 33 -3.61 3.56 16.05
CA ARG A 33 -2.22 3.21 15.71
C ARG A 33 -2.00 1.72 15.63
N LYS A 34 -2.63 0.91 16.49
CA LYS A 34 -2.39 -0.53 16.52
C LYS A 34 -2.54 -1.21 15.16
N ILE A 35 -3.64 -0.93 14.45
CA ILE A 35 -3.89 -1.52 13.12
C ILE A 35 -2.82 -1.11 12.09
N ASN A 36 -2.28 0.10 12.18
CA ASN A 36 -1.27 0.60 11.26
C ASN A 36 0.14 0.14 11.64
N THR A 37 0.46 0.05 12.94
CA THR A 37 1.73 -0.48 13.44
C THR A 37 1.86 -1.98 13.18
N ASP A 38 0.76 -2.74 13.30
CA ASP A 38 0.72 -4.15 12.93
C ASP A 38 0.91 -4.29 11.40
N ALA A 39 0.20 -3.48 10.60
CA ALA A 39 0.31 -3.53 9.14
C ALA A 39 1.71 -3.17 8.61
N ILE A 40 2.39 -2.16 9.16
CA ILE A 40 3.76 -1.83 8.72
C ILE A 40 4.77 -2.91 9.14
N ALA A 41 4.52 -3.62 10.22
CA ALA A 41 5.35 -4.77 10.60
C ALA A 41 5.20 -5.91 9.58
N ASP A 42 3.97 -6.23 9.17
CA ASP A 42 3.71 -7.22 8.12
C ASP A 42 4.33 -6.80 6.77
N LEU A 43 4.13 -5.53 6.37
CA LEU A 43 4.73 -4.96 5.16
C LEU A 43 6.27 -5.03 5.18
N ALA A 44 6.90 -4.84 6.35
CA ALA A 44 8.34 -4.96 6.47
C ALA A 44 8.83 -6.40 6.29
N ILE A 45 8.08 -7.39 6.81
CA ILE A 45 8.37 -8.82 6.61
C ILE A 45 8.20 -9.19 5.13
N GLU A 46 7.14 -8.73 4.47
CA GLU A 46 6.94 -8.93 3.03
C GLU A 46 8.09 -8.34 2.21
N ASN A 47 8.47 -7.09 2.51
CA ASN A 47 9.56 -6.42 1.81
C ASN A 47 10.91 -7.13 2.02
N PHE A 48 11.16 -7.66 3.22
CA PHE A 48 12.35 -8.46 3.48
C PHE A 48 12.42 -9.70 2.57
N ALA A 49 11.31 -10.45 2.45
CA ALA A 49 11.24 -11.62 1.57
C ALA A 49 11.37 -11.23 0.09
N GLU A 50 10.75 -10.13 -0.33
CA GLU A 50 10.88 -9.57 -1.69
C GLU A 50 12.33 -9.25 -2.04
N MET A 51 13.01 -8.49 -1.17
CA MET A 51 14.40 -8.08 -1.37
C MET A 51 15.39 -9.25 -1.31
N ARG A 52 15.12 -10.26 -0.49
CA ARG A 52 16.00 -11.43 -0.34
C ARG A 52 15.89 -12.38 -1.53
N ASP A 53 14.66 -12.71 -1.95
CA ASP A 53 14.42 -13.85 -2.83
C ASP A 53 14.01 -13.48 -4.26
N ARG A 54 13.38 -12.31 -4.46
CA ARG A 54 12.59 -12.05 -5.68
C ARG A 54 13.21 -11.02 -6.62
N VAL A 55 14.10 -10.15 -6.15
CA VAL A 55 14.63 -9.04 -6.97
C VAL A 55 15.41 -9.48 -8.22
N ALA A 56 15.90 -10.73 -8.25
CA ALA A 56 16.57 -11.32 -9.41
C ALA A 56 15.66 -12.27 -10.22
N ASP A 57 14.43 -12.53 -9.78
CA ASP A 57 13.50 -13.42 -10.48
C ASP A 57 12.91 -12.70 -11.71
N PRO A 58 13.10 -13.22 -12.94
CA PRO A 58 12.54 -12.65 -14.16
C PRO A 58 11.02 -12.46 -14.10
N ARG A 59 10.31 -13.37 -13.44
CA ARG A 59 8.85 -13.30 -13.28
C ARG A 59 8.43 -12.14 -12.40
N PHE A 60 9.18 -11.91 -11.32
CA PHE A 60 8.98 -10.78 -10.44
C PHE A 60 9.29 -9.45 -11.16
N LEU A 61 10.39 -9.37 -11.91
CA LEU A 61 10.74 -8.19 -12.70
C LEU A 61 9.67 -7.86 -13.75
N PHE A 62 9.13 -8.87 -14.43
CA PHE A 62 8.00 -8.69 -15.35
C PHE A 62 6.76 -8.13 -14.64
N ARG A 63 6.39 -8.69 -13.47
CA ARG A 63 5.27 -8.17 -12.67
C ARG A 63 5.48 -6.72 -12.27
N LYS A 64 6.71 -6.31 -11.90
CA LYS A 64 7.05 -4.90 -11.59
C LYS A 64 6.92 -3.99 -12.81
N GLN A 65 7.30 -4.45 -14.00
CA GLN A 65 7.08 -3.69 -15.23
C GLN A 65 5.59 -3.46 -15.51
N VAL A 66 4.76 -4.49 -15.31
CA VAL A 66 3.31 -4.36 -15.43
C VAL A 66 2.75 -3.43 -14.35
N GLU A 67 3.23 -3.53 -13.10
CA GLU A 67 2.85 -2.64 -12.00
C GLU A 67 3.03 -1.16 -12.38
N LEU A 68 4.21 -0.79 -12.89
CA LEU A 68 4.54 0.58 -13.32
C LEU A 68 3.68 1.04 -14.50
N ALA A 69 3.37 0.15 -15.44
CA ALA A 69 2.55 0.51 -16.59
C ALA A 69 1.06 0.69 -16.21
N LEU A 70 0.57 -0.08 -15.24
CA LEU A 70 -0.76 0.13 -14.66
C LEU A 70 -0.83 1.43 -13.87
N GLU A 71 0.20 1.77 -13.10
CA GLU A 71 0.31 3.06 -12.42
C GLU A 71 0.25 4.22 -13.43
N ALA A 72 1.04 4.18 -14.50
CA ALA A 72 1.03 5.22 -15.52
C ALA A 72 -0.36 5.43 -16.16
N ARG A 73 -1.15 4.37 -16.31
CA ARG A 73 -2.50 4.42 -16.90
C ARG A 73 -3.59 4.75 -15.88
N HIS A 74 -3.42 4.34 -14.63
CA HIS A 74 -4.38 4.50 -13.53
C HIS A 74 -3.73 5.13 -12.28
N PRO A 75 -3.12 6.32 -12.38
CA PRO A 75 -2.20 6.85 -11.36
C PRO A 75 -2.87 7.14 -10.01
N ARG A 76 -4.19 7.28 -9.97
CA ARG A 76 -4.94 7.46 -8.72
C ARG A 76 -5.46 6.16 -8.12
N GLN A 77 -5.54 5.08 -8.88
CA GLN A 77 -6.15 3.82 -8.42
C GLN A 77 -5.11 2.74 -8.17
N PHE A 78 -4.12 2.63 -9.06
CA PHE A 78 -3.09 1.62 -9.02
C PHE A 78 -1.75 2.25 -8.64
N VAL A 79 -1.64 2.70 -7.39
CA VAL A 79 -0.39 3.23 -6.82
C VAL A 79 0.41 2.05 -6.25
N PRO A 80 1.66 1.80 -6.66
CA PRO A 80 2.45 0.68 -6.15
C PRO A 80 2.52 0.66 -4.62
N LYS A 81 2.51 -0.54 -4.03
CA LYS A 81 2.52 -0.72 -2.57
C LYS A 81 3.70 0.01 -1.91
N TYR A 82 4.89 -0.06 -2.52
CA TYR A 82 6.08 0.65 -2.06
C TYR A 82 5.86 2.18 -2.04
N ALA A 83 5.29 2.74 -3.11
CA ALA A 83 5.02 4.17 -3.19
C ALA A 83 4.01 4.63 -2.12
N MET A 84 2.94 3.86 -1.89
CA MET A 84 1.95 4.13 -0.83
C MET A 84 2.60 4.25 0.56
N VAL A 85 3.59 3.42 0.86
CA VAL A 85 4.26 3.36 2.17
C VAL A 85 5.37 4.40 2.31
N THR A 86 6.12 4.65 1.23
CA THR A 86 7.35 5.48 1.29
C THR A 86 7.10 6.95 0.95
N PHE A 87 6.19 7.24 0.03
CA PHE A 87 6.01 8.59 -0.53
C PHE A 87 4.65 9.22 -0.22
N HIS A 88 3.77 8.50 0.47
CA HIS A 88 2.44 9.00 0.86
C HIS A 88 2.19 8.82 2.36
N ARG A 89 1.18 9.54 2.86
CA ARG A 89 0.65 9.40 4.23
C ARG A 89 -0.58 8.50 4.29
N ILE A 90 -0.70 7.57 3.35
CA ILE A 90 -1.78 6.58 3.34
C ILE A 90 -1.62 5.68 4.57
N PRO A 91 -2.69 5.41 5.35
CA PRO A 91 -2.58 4.53 6.50
C PRO A 91 -1.99 3.18 6.11
N TYR A 92 -1.02 2.67 6.86
CA TYR A 92 -0.33 1.41 6.53
C TYR A 92 -1.29 0.23 6.37
N SER A 93 -2.36 0.18 7.17
CA SER A 93 -3.41 -0.83 7.04
C SER A 93 -4.14 -0.78 5.70
N VAL A 94 -4.34 0.42 5.15
CA VAL A 94 -4.90 0.63 3.81
C VAL A 94 -3.88 0.22 2.74
N ALA A 95 -2.61 0.58 2.89
CA ALA A 95 -1.56 0.17 1.96
C ALA A 95 -1.42 -1.36 1.88
N LEU A 96 -1.47 -2.05 3.03
CA LEU A 96 -1.45 -3.52 3.12
C LEU A 96 -2.67 -4.14 2.42
N ALA A 97 -3.87 -3.70 2.77
CA ALA A 97 -5.11 -4.24 2.18
C ALA A 97 -5.19 -3.99 0.66
N ARG A 98 -4.83 -2.79 0.20
CA ARG A 98 -4.79 -2.44 -1.23
C ARG A 98 -3.72 -3.22 -1.97
N GLY A 99 -2.54 -3.38 -1.36
CA GLY A 99 -1.47 -4.22 -1.90
C GLY A 99 -1.92 -5.64 -2.18
N ALA A 100 -2.66 -6.27 -1.26
CA ALA A 100 -3.22 -7.61 -1.48
C ALA A 100 -4.22 -7.66 -2.64
N ILE A 101 -5.00 -6.60 -2.89
CA ILE A 101 -5.88 -6.49 -4.06
C ILE A 101 -5.04 -6.37 -5.34
N GLN A 102 -4.02 -5.52 -5.35
CA GLN A 102 -3.13 -5.32 -6.49
C GLN A 102 -2.36 -6.60 -6.84
N ASP A 103 -1.89 -7.35 -5.84
CA ASP A 103 -1.21 -8.62 -6.03
C ASP A 103 -2.12 -9.66 -6.70
N ARG A 104 -3.41 -9.71 -6.32
CA ARG A 104 -4.41 -10.57 -6.99
C ARG A 104 -4.67 -10.15 -8.43
N ILE A 105 -4.84 -8.85 -8.68
CA ILE A 105 -5.02 -8.32 -10.04
C ILE A 105 -3.81 -8.67 -10.90
N LEU A 106 -2.59 -8.45 -10.40
CA LEU A 106 -1.35 -8.76 -11.10
C LEU A 106 -1.22 -10.25 -11.40
N SER A 107 -1.52 -11.14 -10.45
CA SER A 107 -1.53 -12.58 -10.74
C SER A 107 -2.52 -12.91 -11.85
N GLU A 108 -3.76 -12.41 -11.77
CA GLU A 108 -4.80 -12.73 -12.76
C GLU A 108 -4.47 -12.26 -14.19
N ILE A 109 -3.77 -11.13 -14.35
CA ILE A 109 -3.43 -10.59 -15.68
C ILE A 109 -2.04 -11.01 -16.17
N CYS A 110 -1.12 -11.40 -15.28
CA CYS A 110 0.25 -11.76 -15.64
C CYS A 110 0.48 -13.28 -15.72
N ASP A 111 -0.37 -14.11 -15.11
CA ASP A 111 -0.08 -15.54 -14.92
C ASP A 111 0.13 -16.33 -16.23
N HIS A 112 -0.49 -15.91 -17.32
CA HIS A 112 -0.42 -16.60 -18.62
C HIS A 112 0.34 -15.84 -19.71
N ILE A 113 0.98 -14.73 -19.37
CA ILE A 113 1.74 -13.90 -20.32
C ILE A 113 3.17 -13.67 -19.83
N GLY A 114 4.09 -13.40 -20.75
CA GLY A 114 5.50 -13.09 -20.43
C GLY A 114 5.96 -11.72 -20.93
N ARG A 115 5.08 -10.99 -21.62
CA ARG A 115 5.38 -9.71 -22.24
C ARG A 115 4.25 -8.74 -22.01
N ILE A 116 4.58 -7.45 -21.93
CA ILE A 116 3.60 -6.40 -21.64
C ILE A 116 2.65 -6.16 -22.82
N GLU A 117 3.11 -6.46 -24.05
CA GLU A 117 2.30 -6.33 -25.27
C GLU A 117 1.10 -7.29 -25.28
N ASP A 118 1.21 -8.42 -24.57
CA ASP A 118 0.17 -9.45 -24.49
C ASP A 118 -0.88 -9.14 -23.40
N LEU A 119 -0.74 -8.02 -22.68
CA LEU A 119 -1.64 -7.65 -21.59
C LEU A 119 -3.03 -7.25 -22.11
N ASP A 120 -4.08 -7.89 -21.60
CA ASP A 120 -5.46 -7.42 -21.80
C ASP A 120 -5.73 -6.18 -20.96
N TRP A 121 -5.43 -5.02 -21.54
CA TRP A 121 -5.65 -3.71 -20.92
C TRP A 121 -7.11 -3.43 -20.57
N ALA A 122 -8.07 -3.99 -21.33
CA ALA A 122 -9.49 -3.79 -21.04
C ALA A 122 -9.89 -4.57 -19.79
N LYS A 123 -9.42 -5.82 -19.65
CA LYS A 123 -9.58 -6.61 -18.43
C LYS A 123 -8.90 -5.96 -17.24
N ALA A 124 -7.64 -5.52 -17.39
CA ALA A 124 -6.91 -4.84 -16.32
C ALA A 124 -7.65 -3.58 -15.84
N GLY A 125 -8.11 -2.73 -16.77
CA GLY A 125 -8.89 -1.54 -16.46
C GLY A 125 -10.18 -1.87 -15.69
N ARG A 126 -10.95 -2.88 -16.14
CA ARG A 126 -12.16 -3.32 -15.42
C ARG A 126 -11.84 -3.77 -14.00
N LEU A 127 -10.85 -4.65 -13.81
CA LEU A 127 -10.47 -5.16 -12.49
C LEU A 127 -10.05 -4.02 -11.55
N ILE A 128 -9.27 -3.06 -12.04
CA ILE A 128 -8.84 -1.88 -11.27
C ILE A 128 -10.05 -1.04 -10.88
N THR A 129 -10.90 -0.67 -11.84
CA THR A 129 -12.05 0.22 -11.55
C THR A 129 -13.07 -0.40 -10.59
N THR A 130 -13.23 -1.73 -10.62
CA THR A 130 -14.18 -2.44 -9.76
C THR A 130 -13.63 -2.70 -8.35
N GLN A 131 -12.32 -2.93 -8.22
CA GLN A 131 -11.73 -3.36 -6.93
C GLN A 131 -10.93 -2.26 -6.21
N LEU A 132 -10.53 -1.19 -6.89
CA LEU A 132 -9.69 -0.13 -6.33
C LEU A 132 -10.38 1.23 -6.47
N THR A 133 -10.77 1.78 -5.33
CA THR A 133 -11.20 3.19 -5.23
C THR A 133 -10.01 4.11 -5.49
N PRO A 134 -10.21 5.30 -6.10
CA PRO A 134 -9.15 6.30 -6.21
C PRO A 134 -8.63 6.72 -4.84
N LEU A 135 -7.30 6.85 -4.72
CA LEU A 135 -6.64 7.48 -3.59
C LEU A 135 -6.68 9.00 -3.79
N GLU A 136 -7.04 9.73 -2.74
CA GLU A 136 -6.93 11.18 -2.73
C GLU A 136 -5.44 11.54 -2.66
N GLN A 137 -4.97 12.39 -3.58
CA GLN A 137 -3.64 12.98 -3.44
C GLN A 137 -3.77 14.19 -2.51
N GLU A 138 -3.26 14.08 -1.29
CA GLU A 138 -2.93 15.27 -0.50
C GLU A 138 -1.89 16.07 -1.30
N GLN A 139 -2.23 17.32 -1.64
CA GLN A 139 -1.31 18.28 -2.26
C GLN A 139 -0.33 18.84 -1.24
#